data_AF-A0A0V0QF88-F1
#
_entry.id   AF-A0A0V0QF88-F1
#
_cell.length_a   1.000
_cell.length_b   1.000
_cell.length_c   1.000
_cell.angle_alpha   90.00
_cell.angle_beta   90.00
_cell.angle_gamma   90.00
#
_symmetry.space_group_name_H-M   'P 1'
#
loop_
_entity.id
_entity.type
_entity.pdbx_description
1 polymer ?
#
loop_
_entity_poly.entity_id
_entity_poly.type
_entity_poly.pdbx_seq_one_letter_code
_entity_poly.pdbx_strand_id
1 'polypeptide(L)'
;MADEKEKKQLYLREQIMDKGYDAQQFLSYISEYKNGESGLTIENWTFEELQNIVQQFTNQFQPVCITNVNYDENQAQQEEEQQDELEDYDIELNNEIIHQPGNNNNNQQNNEEYDEYEQRFLKKFEKKLQDEGYEDEKQNQNEENQEEAEGFEQIQIMEENKDENPNDQQAQQEKKKLQAFQLIKIPKFQTTEEPIQLDIKCEQHVSTIPIYSKIKVVVRDPIKASSGLLGFQTHYSFKIVTKPYNWEVRRKMKDFMGLRNVLLKLFPAKIIPPLDTENTEQTQHQLNKRMKYLKSFIDDLKASPEIWSNEYVVNFLSLKDDQKFEKIMKHSEKEKEIQKIKDMANFTGLQKIRLTNSTYTYKEESQKYLNTAENTYKKLQLLSKQLKKDFEGTAHTLSSIGIAYHELFGAFNDFDSKTSEGKESHSKLKDSYVSFNNILMQWSKEMQQFQSQISDKMTHFFKFAHNEISCFKELHKKANDVENNYFKYKTSLNHKKEKAFKLDSSKWEIEKEDKEKAMKYKDNKEQIFKLMYKRDTKYEQYLREQFAFWTSTVASEFQRNFIKKSDDYAEFFKQFAKSQTNIINELLGTWGRITQDLGFENPFPIPRELPPGRLSVNLDDNEIIDLPQKQQE
;
A
#
# COMPACT_ATOMS: atom_id res chain seq x y z
N MET A 1 -7.98 22.10 36.34
CA MET A 1 -7.81 20.68 36.00
C MET A 1 -6.60 20.42 35.11
N ALA A 2 -6.38 21.17 34.01
CA ALA A 2 -5.16 21.01 33.19
C ALA A 2 -3.86 21.18 34.01
N ASP A 3 -3.81 22.20 34.88
CA ASP A 3 -2.67 22.54 35.74
C ASP A 3 -2.27 21.42 36.73
N GLU A 4 -3.24 20.71 37.31
CA GLU A 4 -2.95 19.63 38.28
C GLU A 4 -2.40 18.37 37.60
N LYS A 5 -2.88 18.06 36.39
CA LYS A 5 -2.37 16.94 35.59
C LYS A 5 -0.91 17.20 35.20
N GLU A 6 -0.62 18.39 34.70
CA GLU A 6 0.73 18.80 34.32
C GLU A 6 1.68 18.75 35.51
N LYS A 7 1.24 19.23 36.68
CA LYS A 7 2.00 19.13 37.94
C LYS A 7 2.32 17.69 38.33
N LYS A 8 1.36 16.76 38.23
CA LYS A 8 1.58 15.33 38.52
C LYS A 8 2.57 14.70 37.53
N GLN A 9 2.44 15.01 36.24
CA GLN A 9 3.34 14.49 35.21
C GLN A 9 4.77 15.00 35.39
N LEU A 10 4.92 16.30 35.69
CA LEU A 10 6.22 16.90 35.99
C LEU A 10 6.87 16.26 37.22
N TYR A 11 6.11 16.10 38.31
CA TYR A 11 6.60 15.44 39.52
C TYR A 11 7.12 14.03 39.24
N LEU A 12 6.37 13.23 38.48
CA LEU A 12 6.81 11.87 38.18
C LEU A 12 8.05 11.83 37.28
N ARG A 13 8.17 12.75 36.32
CA ARG A 13 9.37 12.90 35.49
C ARG A 13 10.59 13.18 36.37
N GLU A 14 10.49 14.17 37.25
CA GLU A 14 11.56 14.56 38.17
C GLU A 14 11.94 13.43 39.14
N GLN A 15 10.96 12.70 39.69
CA GLN A 15 11.24 11.72 40.73
C GLN A 15 11.60 10.33 40.23
N ILE A 16 11.12 9.94 39.05
CA ILE A 16 11.40 8.62 38.49
C ILE A 16 12.50 8.74 37.43
N MET A 17 12.31 9.56 36.39
CA MET A 17 13.28 9.59 35.28
C MET A 17 14.56 10.35 35.61
N ASP A 18 14.45 11.58 36.11
CA ASP A 18 15.64 12.42 36.33
C ASP A 18 16.51 11.85 37.47
N LYS A 19 15.94 10.98 38.31
CA LYS A 19 16.65 10.20 39.33
C LYS A 19 17.16 8.84 38.85
N GLY A 20 16.95 8.48 37.57
CA GLY A 20 17.48 7.27 36.95
C GLY A 20 16.73 5.98 37.27
N TYR A 21 15.47 6.05 37.72
CA TYR A 21 14.66 4.85 37.94
C TYR A 21 14.07 4.31 36.64
N ASP A 22 13.88 2.99 36.57
CA ASP A 22 13.24 2.33 35.42
C ASP A 22 11.74 2.69 35.35
N ALA A 23 11.40 3.42 34.30
CA ALA A 23 10.04 3.84 33.97
C ALA A 23 9.04 2.68 33.82
N GLN A 24 9.44 1.58 33.17
CA GLN A 24 8.57 0.40 32.97
C GLN A 24 8.38 -0.38 34.26
N GLN A 25 9.44 -0.48 35.08
CA GLN A 25 9.36 -1.07 36.40
C GLN A 25 8.41 -0.27 37.31
N PHE A 26 8.47 1.06 37.26
CA PHE A 26 7.54 1.92 37.98
C PHE A 26 6.10 1.76 37.49
N LEU A 27 5.86 1.73 36.17
CA LEU A 27 4.53 1.50 35.59
C LEU A 27 3.93 0.16 36.03
N SER A 28 4.76 -0.89 36.08
CA SER A 28 4.34 -2.21 36.53
C SER A 28 3.95 -2.17 38.02
N TYR A 29 4.80 -1.54 38.85
CA TYR A 29 4.58 -1.39 40.30
C TYR A 29 3.26 -0.67 40.64
N ILE A 30 2.99 0.46 40.00
CA ILE A 30 1.76 1.21 40.28
C ILE A 30 0.50 0.54 39.70
N SER A 31 0.64 -0.27 38.65
CA SER A 31 -0.48 -1.03 38.09
C SER A 31 -0.93 -2.14 39.04
N GLU A 32 0.02 -2.75 39.76
CA GLU A 32 -0.26 -3.71 40.82
C GLU A 32 -0.91 -3.01 42.04
N TYR A 33 -0.46 -1.80 42.38
CA TYR A 33 -0.97 -1.07 43.54
C TYR A 33 -2.45 -0.65 43.42
N LYS A 34 -2.92 -0.28 42.22
CA LYS A 34 -4.29 0.23 41.98
C LYS A 34 -5.16 -0.70 41.11
N ASN A 35 -5.09 -2.01 41.34
CA ASN A 35 -5.95 -3.01 40.68
C ASN A 35 -5.98 -2.89 39.13
N GLY A 36 -4.82 -2.89 38.47
CA GLY A 36 -4.69 -2.98 37.00
C GLY A 36 -4.68 -1.62 36.29
N GLU A 37 -5.42 -1.51 35.17
CA GLU A 37 -5.38 -0.34 34.27
C GLU A 37 -5.74 1.00 34.96
N SER A 38 -6.47 0.95 36.08
CA SER A 38 -6.86 2.17 36.80
C SER A 38 -5.67 2.90 37.43
N GLY A 39 -4.60 2.18 37.79
CA GLY A 39 -3.34 2.73 38.29
C GLY A 39 -2.51 3.43 37.21
N LEU A 40 -2.78 3.19 35.93
CA LEU A 40 -2.05 3.79 34.81
C LEU A 40 -2.63 5.13 34.33
N THR A 41 -3.72 5.61 34.97
CA THR A 41 -4.43 6.85 34.59
C THR A 41 -4.19 7.95 35.63
N ILE A 42 -3.65 9.12 35.23
CA ILE A 42 -3.10 10.12 36.18
C ILE A 42 -4.16 10.91 36.91
N GLU A 43 -5.31 11.01 36.27
CA GLU A 43 -6.51 11.58 36.81
C GLU A 43 -7.05 10.76 38.00
N ASN A 44 -6.69 9.47 38.11
CA ASN A 44 -7.12 8.62 39.22
C ASN A 44 -6.22 8.73 40.46
N TRP A 45 -5.12 9.47 40.40
CA TRP A 45 -4.21 9.67 41.54
C TRP A 45 -4.39 11.08 42.09
N THR A 46 -4.56 11.23 43.40
CA THR A 46 -4.32 12.53 44.02
C THR A 46 -2.81 12.82 44.00
N PHE A 47 -2.42 14.09 44.08
CA PHE A 47 -0.98 14.42 44.11
C PHE A 47 -0.28 13.76 45.30
N GLU A 48 -0.94 13.70 46.45
CA GLU A 48 -0.42 13.07 47.68
C GLU A 48 -0.30 11.54 47.56
N GLU A 49 -1.29 10.85 47.00
CA GLU A 49 -1.20 9.42 46.72
C GLU A 49 -0.02 9.11 45.78
N LEU A 50 0.17 9.97 44.78
CA LEU A 50 1.25 9.85 43.81
C LEU A 50 2.62 10.05 44.45
N GLN A 51 2.74 11.01 45.36
CA GLN A 51 3.97 11.22 46.14
C GLN A 51 4.28 10.01 47.02
N ASN A 52 3.27 9.48 47.72
CA ASN A 52 3.42 8.32 48.58
C ASN A 52 3.83 7.07 47.81
N ILE A 53 3.24 6.80 46.64
CA ILE A 53 3.59 5.61 45.86
C ILE A 53 4.97 5.72 45.22
N VAL A 54 5.36 6.92 44.77
CA VAL A 54 6.72 7.18 44.29
C VAL A 54 7.71 6.94 45.42
N GLN A 55 7.44 7.45 46.63
CA GLN A 55 8.31 7.22 47.78
C GLN A 55 8.46 5.72 48.09
N GLN A 56 7.34 4.97 48.11
CA GLN A 56 7.37 3.52 48.34
C GLN A 56 8.19 2.79 47.26
N PHE A 57 7.99 3.14 45.99
CA PHE A 57 8.77 2.59 44.89
C PHE A 57 10.25 2.90 45.05
N THR A 58 10.63 4.15 45.28
CA THR A 58 12.05 4.55 45.42
C THR A 58 12.73 3.94 46.64
N ASN A 59 11.98 3.52 47.66
CA ASN A 59 12.51 2.78 48.81
C ASN A 59 12.74 1.29 48.49
N GLN A 60 11.98 0.72 47.55
CA GLN A 60 12.02 -0.69 47.21
C GLN A 60 12.96 -0.99 46.03
N PHE A 61 13.08 -0.06 45.10
CA PHE A 61 13.87 -0.23 43.87
C PHE A 61 15.06 0.73 43.88
N GLN A 62 16.15 0.33 43.23
CA GLN A 62 17.34 1.17 43.08
C GLN A 62 17.32 1.85 41.70
N PRO A 63 17.87 3.07 41.57
CA PRO A 63 18.10 3.68 40.27
C PRO A 63 18.92 2.73 39.38
N VAL A 64 18.50 2.59 38.12
CA VAL A 64 19.34 1.94 37.12
C VAL A 64 20.54 2.84 36.92
N CYS A 65 21.73 2.37 37.27
CA CYS A 65 22.94 3.16 37.11
C CYS A 65 23.15 3.39 35.60
N ILE A 66 22.71 4.53 35.08
CA ILE A 66 22.99 4.94 33.71
C ILE A 66 24.48 5.23 33.69
N THR A 67 25.28 4.28 33.19
CA THR A 67 26.68 4.53 32.89
C THR A 67 26.73 5.65 31.85
N ASN A 68 27.15 6.83 32.30
CA ASN A 68 27.30 8.09 31.57
C ASN A 68 27.39 7.94 30.04
N VAL A 69 26.27 8.17 29.37
CA VAL A 69 26.30 8.64 27.98
C VAL A 69 26.38 10.16 28.07
N ASN A 70 27.55 10.69 27.71
CA ASN A 70 27.85 12.11 27.69
C ASN A 70 26.98 12.77 26.60
N TYR A 71 25.90 13.45 26.98
CA TYR A 71 25.20 14.36 26.08
C TYR A 71 25.93 15.70 26.11
N ASP A 72 26.80 15.92 25.12
CA ASP A 72 27.41 17.21 24.86
C ASP A 72 26.54 17.96 23.82
N GLU A 73 25.93 19.05 24.27
CA GLU A 73 24.75 19.69 23.66
C GLU A 73 25.07 20.62 22.48
N ASN A 74 26.19 20.41 21.76
CA ASN A 74 26.63 21.31 20.67
C ASN A 74 27.18 20.64 19.39
N GLN A 75 26.95 19.34 19.18
CA GLN A 75 27.27 18.67 17.89
C GLN A 75 26.08 17.95 17.21
N ALA A 76 24.89 17.97 17.82
CA ALA A 76 23.74 17.18 17.38
C ALA A 76 23.03 17.62 16.08
N GLN A 77 23.46 18.70 15.41
CA GLN A 77 22.80 19.15 14.17
C GLN A 77 23.48 18.67 12.88
N GLN A 78 24.63 17.99 12.94
CA GLN A 78 25.32 17.47 11.74
C GLN A 78 25.49 15.95 11.71
N GLU A 79 25.31 15.24 12.83
CA GLU A 79 25.41 13.77 12.87
C GLU A 79 24.05 13.05 12.80
N GLU A 80 22.94 13.71 13.12
CA GLU A 80 21.57 13.13 13.01
C GLU A 80 21.16 12.84 11.56
N GLU A 81 21.68 13.56 10.55
CA GLU A 81 21.39 13.25 9.14
C GLU A 81 22.15 12.02 8.60
N GLN A 82 23.22 11.56 9.25
CA GLN A 82 23.99 10.39 8.80
C GLN A 82 23.65 9.09 9.56
N GLN A 83 23.13 9.17 10.79
CA GLN A 83 22.73 7.97 11.55
C GLN A 83 21.33 7.45 11.19
N ASP A 84 20.43 8.29 10.68
CA ASP A 84 19.07 7.89 10.29
C ASP A 84 18.99 7.04 9.00
N GLU A 85 20.09 6.89 8.25
CA GLU A 85 20.16 6.02 7.06
C GLU A 85 20.63 4.58 7.35
N LEU A 86 21.07 4.27 8.58
CA LEU A 86 21.66 2.96 8.92
C LEU A 86 20.71 1.94 9.57
N GLU A 87 19.52 2.34 10.04
CA GLU A 87 18.62 1.42 10.77
C GLU A 87 17.58 0.68 9.90
N ASP A 88 17.72 0.65 8.58
CA ASP A 88 16.83 -0.12 7.68
C ASP A 88 17.62 -1.03 6.69
N TYR A 89 18.78 -1.54 7.11
CA TYR A 89 19.62 -2.43 6.30
C TYR A 89 20.14 -3.69 7.03
N ASP A 90 19.96 -4.84 6.37
CA ASP A 90 20.90 -5.97 6.45
C ASP A 90 22.32 -5.50 6.12
N ILE A 91 23.22 -5.67 7.08
CA ILE A 91 24.58 -5.11 7.16
C ILE A 91 25.56 -5.69 6.12
N GLU A 92 25.21 -6.71 5.34
CA GLU A 92 26.19 -7.43 4.50
C GLU A 92 26.56 -6.75 3.16
N LEU A 93 25.84 -5.72 2.70
CA LEU A 93 26.14 -5.13 1.38
C LEU A 93 27.19 -4.00 1.39
N ASN A 94 27.51 -3.42 2.55
CA ASN A 94 28.27 -2.15 2.61
C ASN A 94 29.77 -2.27 2.90
N ASN A 95 30.31 -3.45 3.24
CA ASN A 95 31.71 -3.57 3.66
C ASN A 95 32.75 -3.82 2.54
N GLU A 96 32.36 -3.89 1.26
CA GLU A 96 33.31 -4.11 0.16
C GLU A 96 33.48 -2.93 -0.82
N ILE A 97 32.77 -1.81 -0.63
CA ILE A 97 32.77 -0.70 -1.61
C ILE A 97 33.83 0.38 -1.28
N ILE A 98 34.39 0.41 -0.06
CA ILE A 98 35.36 1.43 0.35
C ILE A 98 36.72 0.80 0.67
N HIS A 99 37.41 0.28 -0.35
CA HIS A 99 38.88 0.23 -0.38
C HIS A 99 39.39 -0.14 -1.78
N GLN A 100 39.71 0.87 -2.60
CA GLN A 100 40.86 0.81 -3.50
C GLN A 100 41.55 2.18 -3.60
N PRO A 101 42.90 2.24 -3.49
CA PRO A 101 43.66 3.45 -3.73
C PRO A 101 43.83 3.67 -5.24
N GLY A 102 43.79 4.94 -5.66
CA GLY A 102 43.85 5.33 -7.06
C GLY A 102 45.14 4.95 -7.77
N ASN A 103 45.01 4.65 -9.06
CA ASN A 103 46.12 4.77 -10.00
C ASN A 103 45.61 5.11 -11.41
N ASN A 104 46.17 6.16 -12.01
CA ASN A 104 45.86 6.69 -13.33
C ASN A 104 46.37 5.78 -14.46
N ASN A 105 45.52 5.46 -15.45
CA ASN A 105 45.72 5.79 -16.89
C ASN A 105 44.78 5.01 -17.82
N ASN A 106 44.42 5.68 -18.93
CA ASN A 106 43.81 5.21 -20.19
C ASN A 106 42.27 5.18 -20.31
N ASN A 107 41.75 6.26 -20.90
CA ASN A 107 40.40 6.39 -21.45
C ASN A 107 40.31 5.71 -22.83
N GLN A 108 39.86 4.45 -22.88
CA GLN A 108 39.16 3.88 -24.05
C GLN A 108 38.43 2.55 -23.75
N GLN A 109 37.86 2.38 -22.55
CA GLN A 109 37.14 1.14 -22.16
C GLN A 109 35.74 1.36 -21.53
N ASN A 110 35.25 2.60 -21.46
CA ASN A 110 34.11 2.94 -20.59
C ASN A 110 32.72 2.44 -21.05
N ASN A 111 32.58 1.79 -22.21
CA ASN A 111 31.28 1.21 -22.63
C ASN A 111 31.17 -0.29 -22.33
N GLU A 112 32.28 -1.05 -22.31
CA GLU A 112 32.25 -2.48 -21.93
C GLU A 112 32.17 -2.66 -20.41
N GLU A 113 32.75 -1.72 -19.65
CA GLU A 113 32.75 -1.75 -18.19
C GLU A 113 31.35 -1.49 -17.60
N TYR A 114 30.51 -0.72 -18.30
CA TYR A 114 29.12 -0.48 -17.88
C TYR A 114 28.23 -1.70 -18.11
N ASP A 115 28.34 -2.36 -19.26
CA ASP A 115 27.64 -3.62 -19.55
C ASP A 115 28.12 -4.75 -18.62
N GLU A 116 29.41 -4.80 -18.31
CA GLU A 116 29.96 -5.79 -17.38
C GLU A 116 29.55 -5.50 -15.92
N TYR A 117 29.46 -4.22 -15.53
CA TYR A 117 28.91 -3.81 -14.24
C TYR A 117 27.43 -4.16 -14.11
N GLU A 118 26.62 -3.89 -15.13
CA GLU A 118 25.19 -4.24 -15.17
C GLU A 118 25.00 -5.76 -15.12
N GLN A 119 25.80 -6.54 -15.87
CA GLN A 119 25.79 -8.00 -15.83
C GLN A 119 26.22 -8.57 -14.48
N ARG A 120 27.25 -8.00 -13.84
CA ARG A 120 27.71 -8.42 -12.51
C ARG A 120 26.71 -8.04 -11.42
N PHE A 121 26.07 -6.88 -11.54
CA PHE A 121 25.00 -6.44 -10.65
C PHE A 121 23.77 -7.34 -10.79
N LEU A 122 23.31 -7.62 -12.02
CA LEU A 122 22.19 -8.54 -12.29
C LEU A 122 22.49 -9.94 -11.74
N LYS A 123 23.69 -10.49 -11.96
CA LYS A 123 24.08 -11.79 -11.40
C LYS A 123 24.15 -11.80 -9.88
N LYS A 124 24.67 -10.75 -9.24
CA LYS A 124 24.68 -10.65 -7.76
C LYS A 124 23.27 -10.50 -7.20
N PHE A 125 22.40 -9.78 -7.90
CA PHE A 125 21.00 -9.59 -7.52
C PHE A 125 20.19 -10.88 -7.68
N GLU A 126 20.34 -11.59 -8.81
CA GLU A 126 19.73 -12.91 -9.05
C GLU A 126 20.20 -13.95 -8.02
N LYS A 127 21.49 -13.95 -7.70
CA LYS A 127 22.05 -14.82 -6.66
C LYS A 127 21.47 -14.49 -5.27
N LYS A 128 21.29 -13.21 -4.93
CA LYS A 128 20.70 -12.81 -3.65
C LYS A 128 19.22 -13.20 -3.55
N LEU A 129 18.47 -13.14 -4.65
CA LEU A 129 17.11 -13.69 -4.71
C LEU A 129 17.12 -15.21 -4.43
N GLN A 130 18.04 -15.95 -5.06
CA GLN A 130 18.19 -17.39 -4.81
C GLN A 130 18.59 -17.72 -3.36
N ASP A 131 19.53 -16.97 -2.78
CA ASP A 131 20.05 -17.18 -1.42
C ASP A 131 19.02 -16.84 -0.31
N GLU A 132 18.09 -15.90 -0.56
CA GLU A 132 16.95 -15.58 0.33
C GLU A 132 15.81 -16.63 0.24
N GLY A 133 16.04 -17.78 -0.40
CA GLY A 133 15.07 -18.86 -0.55
C GLY A 133 14.01 -18.61 -1.62
N TYR A 134 14.22 -17.61 -2.49
CA TYR A 134 13.42 -17.46 -3.70
C TYR A 134 14.03 -18.33 -4.81
N GLU A 135 13.81 -19.64 -4.73
CA GLU A 135 13.98 -20.49 -5.90
C GLU A 135 12.98 -20.04 -6.97
N ASP A 136 13.50 -19.81 -8.17
CA ASP A 136 12.69 -19.66 -9.38
C ASP A 136 11.83 -20.93 -9.49
N GLU A 137 10.50 -20.81 -9.37
CA GLU A 137 9.50 -21.88 -9.62
C GLU A 137 9.49 -22.31 -11.11
N LYS A 138 10.64 -22.28 -11.80
CA LYS A 138 10.79 -22.67 -13.20
C LYS A 138 11.06 -24.16 -13.40
N GLN A 139 11.29 -24.95 -12.34
CA GLN A 139 11.55 -26.40 -12.50
C GLN A 139 10.38 -27.34 -12.17
N ASN A 140 9.26 -26.85 -11.61
CA ASN A 140 8.04 -27.65 -11.45
C ASN A 140 6.87 -27.25 -12.38
N GLN A 141 7.08 -26.32 -13.31
CA GLN A 141 6.07 -25.96 -14.33
C GLN A 141 6.34 -26.52 -15.73
N ASN A 142 7.44 -27.26 -15.92
CA ASN A 142 7.83 -27.78 -17.24
C ASN A 142 7.40 -29.22 -17.54
N GLU A 143 6.86 -29.97 -16.58
CA GLU A 143 6.31 -31.32 -16.84
C GLU A 143 4.77 -31.37 -16.85
N GLU A 144 4.06 -30.36 -16.32
CA GLU A 144 2.59 -30.28 -16.40
C GLU A 144 2.06 -29.42 -17.57
N ASN A 145 2.94 -28.72 -18.31
CA ASN A 145 2.53 -27.83 -19.41
C ASN A 145 2.84 -28.35 -20.83
N GLN A 146 3.27 -29.60 -20.99
CA GLN A 146 3.46 -30.21 -22.33
C GLN A 146 2.26 -31.04 -22.83
N GLU A 147 1.21 -31.25 -22.02
CA GLU A 147 -0.04 -31.89 -22.49
C GLU A 147 -1.25 -30.93 -22.61
N GLU A 148 -1.14 -29.67 -22.18
CA GLU A 148 -2.23 -28.68 -22.32
C GLU A 148 -2.01 -27.61 -23.41
N ALA A 149 -0.90 -27.66 -24.15
CA ALA A 149 -0.58 -26.71 -25.22
C ALA A 149 -1.27 -26.98 -26.58
N GLU A 150 -2.00 -28.10 -26.75
CA GLU A 150 -2.80 -28.37 -27.97
C GLU A 150 -4.29 -27.99 -27.82
N GLY A 151 -4.70 -27.39 -26.70
CA GLY A 151 -6.12 -27.22 -26.35
C GLY A 151 -6.73 -25.83 -26.49
N PHE A 152 -5.97 -24.77 -26.84
CA PHE A 152 -6.49 -23.39 -26.75
C PHE A 152 -5.99 -22.37 -27.80
N GLU A 153 -5.50 -22.81 -28.96
CA GLU A 153 -5.31 -21.93 -30.13
C GLU A 153 -6.36 -22.21 -31.22
N GLN A 154 -7.57 -21.69 -31.05
CA GLN A 154 -8.48 -21.37 -32.17
C GLN A 154 -9.75 -20.62 -31.71
N ILE A 155 -9.59 -19.40 -31.18
CA ILE A 155 -10.68 -18.40 -31.19
C ILE A 155 -10.11 -17.01 -31.57
N GLN A 156 -10.03 -16.79 -32.88
CA GLN A 156 -10.64 -15.64 -33.58
C GLN A 156 -10.08 -14.23 -33.30
N ILE A 157 -9.05 -13.82 -34.08
CA ILE A 157 -8.87 -12.42 -34.53
C ILE A 157 -8.36 -12.43 -35.99
N MET A 158 -9.28 -12.59 -36.94
CA MET A 158 -9.18 -12.10 -38.33
C MET A 158 -10.60 -12.09 -38.92
N GLU A 159 -11.41 -11.13 -38.48
CA GLU A 159 -12.65 -10.74 -39.18
C GLU A 159 -12.59 -9.22 -39.38
N GLU A 160 -11.79 -8.80 -40.35
CA GLU A 160 -11.88 -7.45 -40.91
C GLU A 160 -12.88 -7.47 -42.07
N ASN A 161 -13.90 -6.62 -41.92
CA ASN A 161 -14.69 -5.99 -42.98
C ASN A 161 -15.55 -6.91 -43.86
N LYS A 162 -16.65 -7.41 -43.29
CA LYS A 162 -17.89 -7.64 -44.03
C LYS A 162 -19.03 -6.90 -43.36
N ASP A 163 -19.81 -6.19 -44.15
CA ASP A 163 -20.98 -5.42 -43.73
C ASP A 163 -21.87 -6.24 -42.79
N GLU A 164 -21.91 -5.84 -41.52
CA GLU A 164 -22.66 -6.54 -40.47
C GLU A 164 -24.16 -6.47 -40.74
N ASN A 165 -24.74 -7.62 -41.05
CA ASN A 165 -26.17 -7.81 -41.09
C ASN A 165 -26.73 -7.70 -39.66
N PRO A 166 -27.75 -6.86 -39.38
CA PRO A 166 -28.32 -6.71 -38.03
C PRO A 166 -28.79 -8.02 -37.38
N ASN A 167 -28.97 -9.09 -38.16
CA ASN A 167 -29.33 -10.43 -37.67
C ASN A 167 -28.20 -11.16 -36.90
N ASP A 168 -26.93 -10.74 -37.01
CA ASP A 168 -25.81 -11.40 -36.33
C ASP A 168 -25.64 -11.00 -34.86
N GLN A 169 -26.19 -9.85 -34.44
CA GLN A 169 -26.14 -9.44 -33.02
C GLN A 169 -26.96 -10.37 -32.12
N GLN A 170 -28.06 -10.93 -32.63
CA GLN A 170 -28.90 -11.86 -31.88
C GLN A 170 -28.21 -13.22 -31.71
N ALA A 171 -27.55 -13.71 -32.76
CA ALA A 171 -26.75 -14.93 -32.71
C ALA A 171 -25.54 -14.81 -31.76
N GLN A 172 -24.85 -13.66 -31.74
CA GLN A 172 -23.77 -13.41 -30.79
C GLN A 172 -24.27 -13.34 -29.33
N GLN A 173 -25.45 -12.78 -29.07
CA GLN A 173 -26.05 -12.78 -27.73
C GLN A 173 -26.45 -14.20 -27.27
N GLU A 174 -27.01 -15.02 -28.16
CA GLU A 174 -27.34 -16.41 -27.85
C GLU A 174 -26.08 -17.25 -27.60
N LYS A 175 -25.02 -17.06 -28.39
CA LYS A 175 -23.73 -17.75 -28.19
C LYS A 175 -23.10 -17.39 -26.84
N LYS A 176 -23.16 -16.12 -26.43
CA LYS A 176 -22.73 -15.68 -25.08
C LYS A 176 -23.59 -16.26 -23.96
N LYS A 177 -24.90 -16.41 -24.18
CA LYS A 177 -25.78 -17.12 -23.22
C LYS A 177 -25.41 -18.59 -23.10
N LEU A 178 -25.18 -19.30 -24.21
CA LEU A 178 -24.80 -20.71 -24.22
C LEU A 178 -23.44 -20.97 -23.53
N GLN A 179 -22.45 -20.11 -23.74
CA GLN A 179 -21.16 -20.21 -23.04
C GLN A 179 -21.29 -20.04 -21.51
N ALA A 180 -22.28 -19.28 -21.04
CA ALA A 180 -22.51 -19.09 -19.61
C ALA A 180 -23.03 -20.34 -18.88
N PHE A 181 -23.54 -21.34 -19.61
CA PHE A 181 -24.09 -22.58 -19.05
C PHE A 181 -23.16 -23.78 -19.13
N GLN A 182 -21.90 -23.60 -19.54
CA GLN A 182 -20.93 -24.69 -19.51
C GLN A 182 -20.61 -25.08 -18.07
N LEU A 183 -20.47 -26.40 -17.84
CA LEU A 183 -20.01 -26.94 -16.57
C LEU A 183 -18.65 -26.32 -16.23
N ILE A 184 -18.52 -25.89 -14.98
CA ILE A 184 -17.30 -25.31 -14.45
C ILE A 184 -16.34 -26.46 -14.18
N LYS A 185 -15.15 -26.44 -14.78
CA LYS A 185 -14.11 -27.41 -14.45
C LYS A 185 -13.33 -26.90 -13.25
N ILE A 186 -13.18 -27.74 -12.23
CA ILE A 186 -12.42 -27.45 -11.02
C ILE A 186 -11.25 -28.43 -10.96
N PRO A 187 -10.09 -28.09 -11.55
CA PRO A 187 -8.98 -29.03 -11.73
C PRO A 187 -8.49 -29.62 -10.41
N LYS A 188 -8.38 -28.75 -9.38
CA LYS A 188 -7.93 -29.09 -8.03
C LYS A 188 -8.68 -30.26 -7.40
N PHE A 189 -9.96 -30.42 -7.72
CA PHE A 189 -10.82 -31.48 -7.18
C PHE A 189 -11.27 -32.49 -8.24
N GLN A 190 -10.74 -32.37 -9.47
CA GLN A 190 -11.10 -33.20 -10.63
C GLN A 190 -12.63 -33.36 -10.79
N THR A 191 -13.35 -32.26 -10.59
CA THR A 191 -14.81 -32.27 -10.54
C THR A 191 -15.40 -31.15 -11.39
N THR A 192 -16.71 -31.24 -11.61
CA THR A 192 -17.47 -30.21 -12.31
C THR A 192 -18.58 -29.65 -11.43
N GLU A 193 -18.86 -28.37 -11.62
CA GLU A 193 -19.97 -27.68 -10.98
C GLU A 193 -20.90 -27.08 -12.01
N GLU A 194 -22.21 -27.13 -11.73
CA GLU A 194 -23.15 -26.35 -12.52
C GLU A 194 -22.94 -24.85 -12.22
N PRO A 195 -23.07 -23.98 -13.23
CA PRO A 195 -22.99 -22.54 -13.03
C PRO A 195 -24.12 -22.06 -12.12
N ILE A 196 -23.83 -21.01 -11.36
CA ILE A 196 -24.77 -20.41 -10.41
C ILE A 196 -24.92 -18.94 -10.75
N GLN A 197 -26.17 -18.50 -10.80
CA GLN A 197 -26.52 -17.09 -10.83
C GLN A 197 -27.68 -16.85 -9.88
N LEU A 198 -27.42 -16.10 -8.81
CA LEU A 198 -28.38 -15.86 -7.74
C LEU A 198 -28.34 -14.40 -7.32
N ASP A 199 -29.51 -13.86 -6.98
CA ASP A 199 -29.66 -12.55 -6.37
C ASP A 199 -30.11 -12.76 -4.92
N ILE A 200 -29.19 -12.59 -3.97
CA ILE A 200 -29.45 -12.75 -2.54
C ILE A 200 -29.84 -11.39 -1.96
N LYS A 201 -31.02 -11.32 -1.33
CA LYS A 201 -31.41 -10.14 -0.54
C LYS A 201 -30.48 -9.99 0.66
N CYS A 202 -29.96 -8.79 0.84
CA CYS A 202 -29.03 -8.44 1.91
C CYS A 202 -29.45 -7.11 2.55
N GLU A 203 -28.71 -6.67 3.56
CA GLU A 203 -29.05 -5.42 4.25
C GLU A 203 -28.84 -4.22 3.32
N GLN A 204 -29.86 -3.35 3.23
CA GLN A 204 -29.73 -2.13 2.45
C GLN A 204 -29.08 -1.05 3.30
N HIS A 205 -27.88 -0.63 2.92
CA HIS A 205 -27.20 0.50 3.53
C HIS A 205 -27.76 1.82 2.99
N VAL A 206 -28.05 2.76 3.88
CA VAL A 206 -28.45 4.13 3.51
C VAL A 206 -27.25 5.03 3.74
N SER A 207 -26.81 5.74 2.68
CA SER A 207 -25.66 6.62 2.79
C SER A 207 -25.93 7.75 3.78
N THR A 208 -25.03 7.92 4.74
CA THR A 208 -25.07 9.04 5.69
C THR A 208 -24.46 10.32 5.11
N ILE A 209 -23.66 10.21 4.03
CA ILE A 209 -22.99 11.32 3.36
C ILE A 209 -23.42 11.37 1.88
N PRO A 210 -23.64 12.56 1.28
CA PRO A 210 -23.84 12.70 -0.16
C PRO A 210 -22.66 12.11 -0.97
N ILE A 211 -22.95 11.05 -1.72
CA ILE A 211 -21.98 10.28 -2.53
C ILE A 211 -21.30 11.16 -3.60
N TYR A 212 -21.96 12.24 -4.05
CA TYR A 212 -21.53 13.06 -5.20
C TYR A 212 -20.68 14.28 -4.85
N SER A 213 -20.20 14.41 -3.62
CA SER A 213 -19.36 15.55 -3.26
C SER A 213 -17.89 15.28 -3.61
N LYS A 214 -17.22 16.23 -4.28
CA LYS A 214 -15.75 16.23 -4.50
C LYS A 214 -15.05 16.38 -3.14
N ILE A 215 -15.03 15.32 -2.33
CA ILE A 215 -14.51 15.34 -0.96
C ILE A 215 -12.99 15.23 -0.99
N LYS A 216 -12.32 16.29 -0.55
CA LYS A 216 -10.87 16.32 -0.40
C LYS A 216 -10.52 16.11 1.07
N VAL A 217 -9.68 15.12 1.36
CA VAL A 217 -9.11 14.92 2.70
C VAL A 217 -7.63 15.28 2.67
N VAL A 218 -7.19 15.99 3.71
CA VAL A 218 -5.79 16.37 3.90
C VAL A 218 -5.34 15.86 5.26
N VAL A 219 -4.24 15.12 5.30
CA VAL A 219 -3.55 14.69 6.53
C VAL A 219 -2.28 15.54 6.66
N ARG A 220 -2.13 16.26 7.77
CA ARG A 220 -1.03 17.22 7.99
C ARG A 220 -0.73 17.44 9.47
N ASP A 221 0.23 18.32 9.74
CA ASP A 221 0.53 18.91 11.06
C ASP A 221 0.65 17.85 12.17
N PRO A 222 1.65 16.95 12.07
CA PRO A 222 1.86 15.93 13.08
C PRO A 222 2.26 16.61 14.39
N ILE A 223 1.61 16.25 15.48
CA ILE A 223 1.94 16.74 16.82
C ILE A 223 2.29 15.56 17.70
N LYS A 224 3.48 15.61 18.30
CA LYS A 224 3.90 14.67 19.33
C LYS A 224 3.09 14.96 20.59
N ALA A 225 2.24 14.02 20.97
CA ALA A 225 1.44 14.08 22.19
C ALA A 225 1.99 13.09 23.21
N SER A 226 2.23 13.55 24.44
CA SER A 226 2.54 12.69 25.57
C SER A 226 1.27 12.02 26.07
N SER A 227 1.21 10.69 26.01
CA SER A 227 0.17 9.86 26.62
C SER A 227 0.67 9.04 27.79
N GLY A 228 -0.27 8.53 28.58
CA GLY A 228 0.00 7.76 29.78
C GLY A 228 0.25 8.62 31.01
N LEU A 229 0.27 7.96 32.17
CA LEU A 229 0.48 8.58 33.48
C LEU A 229 1.72 9.49 33.52
N LEU A 230 2.76 9.06 32.84
CA LEU A 230 4.11 9.61 32.99
C LEU A 230 4.58 10.43 31.79
N GLY A 231 3.73 10.54 30.77
CA GLY A 231 4.11 11.12 29.48
C GLY A 231 5.14 10.29 28.69
N PHE A 232 5.52 9.10 29.18
CA PHE A 232 6.52 8.22 28.55
C PHE A 232 6.08 7.66 27.20
N GLN A 233 4.78 7.43 27.04
CA GLN A 233 4.25 6.97 25.77
C GLN A 233 3.96 8.20 24.91
N THR A 234 4.94 8.62 24.13
CA THR A 234 4.69 9.63 23.11
C THR A 234 4.09 8.97 21.88
N HIS A 235 3.05 9.58 21.33
CA HIS A 235 2.50 9.17 20.05
C HIS A 235 2.31 10.42 19.19
N TYR A 236 2.40 10.27 17.88
CA TYR A 236 2.03 11.35 16.97
C TYR A 236 0.54 11.33 16.69
N SER A 237 -0.03 12.53 16.65
CA SER A 237 -1.41 12.76 16.26
C SER A 237 -1.44 13.66 15.03
N PHE A 238 -2.13 13.20 13.99
CA PHE A 238 -2.19 13.84 12.68
C PHE A 238 -3.50 14.61 12.55
N LYS A 239 -3.41 15.84 12.06
CA LYS A 239 -4.57 16.68 11.75
C LYS A 239 -5.19 16.22 10.44
N ILE A 240 -6.46 15.82 10.48
CA ILE A 240 -7.25 15.44 9.31
C ILE A 240 -8.25 16.55 9.02
N VAL A 241 -8.22 17.07 7.80
CA VAL A 241 -9.14 18.12 7.33
C VAL A 241 -9.95 17.60 6.15
N THR A 242 -11.27 17.59 6.28
CA THR A 242 -12.21 17.12 5.26
C THR A 242 -12.97 18.29 4.64
N LYS A 243 -12.75 18.56 3.36
CA LYS A 243 -13.45 19.58 2.57
C LYS A 243 -14.50 18.94 1.66
N PRO A 244 -15.67 19.57 1.43
CA PRO A 244 -16.04 20.94 1.83
C PRO A 244 -16.63 21.06 3.25
N TYR A 245 -16.82 19.96 3.97
CA TYR A 245 -17.47 19.96 5.28
C TYR A 245 -16.76 20.76 6.38
N ASN A 246 -15.49 21.10 6.17
CA ASN A 246 -14.62 21.76 7.15
C ASN A 246 -14.55 20.97 8.48
N TRP A 247 -14.65 19.65 8.39
CA TRP A 247 -14.36 18.80 9.54
C TRP A 247 -12.86 18.82 9.78
N GLU A 248 -12.50 18.98 11.05
CA GLU A 248 -11.12 19.01 11.50
C GLU A 248 -11.05 18.18 12.77
N VAL A 249 -10.27 17.11 12.70
CA VAL A 249 -10.07 16.16 13.79
C VAL A 249 -8.59 15.80 13.90
N ARG A 250 -8.19 15.27 15.06
CA ARG A 250 -6.84 14.75 15.29
C ARG A 250 -6.92 13.26 15.57
N ARG A 251 -6.08 12.47 14.90
CA ARG A 251 -6.08 11.00 15.00
C ARG A 251 -4.66 10.50 15.14
N LYS A 252 -4.45 9.56 16.06
CA LYS A 252 -3.18 8.84 16.22
C LYS A 252 -3.17 7.59 15.34
N MET A 253 -2.00 7.02 15.10
CA MET A 253 -1.85 5.80 14.28
C MET A 253 -2.74 4.64 14.77
N LYS A 254 -2.88 4.47 16.09
CA LYS A 254 -3.78 3.46 16.69
C LYS A 254 -5.24 3.64 16.26
N ASP A 255 -5.70 4.86 16.02
CA ASP A 255 -7.08 5.13 15.58
C ASP A 255 -7.28 4.66 14.14
N PHE A 256 -6.29 4.87 13.26
CA PHE A 256 -6.31 4.36 11.89
C PHE A 256 -6.34 2.83 11.87
N MET A 257 -5.52 2.18 12.71
CA MET A 257 -5.54 0.72 12.86
C MET A 257 -6.89 0.22 13.36
N GLY A 258 -7.48 0.90 14.35
CA GLY A 258 -8.82 0.61 14.83
C GLY A 258 -9.87 0.71 13.73
N LEU A 259 -9.83 1.79 12.92
CA LEU A 259 -10.72 1.99 11.78
C LEU A 259 -10.56 0.86 10.75
N ARG A 260 -9.33 0.54 10.35
CA ARG A 260 -9.06 -0.56 9.42
C ARG A 260 -9.62 -1.89 9.93
N ASN A 261 -9.41 -2.19 11.20
CA ASN A 261 -9.84 -3.43 11.82
C ASN A 261 -11.36 -3.58 11.89
N VAL A 262 -12.10 -2.51 12.23
CA VAL A 262 -13.57 -2.59 12.19
C VAL A 262 -14.07 -2.73 10.75
N LEU A 263 -13.47 -2.03 9.79
CA LEU A 263 -13.87 -2.14 8.39
C LEU A 263 -13.65 -3.54 7.81
N LEU A 264 -12.56 -4.22 8.18
CA LEU A 264 -12.33 -5.62 7.79
C LEU A 264 -13.40 -6.59 8.32
N LYS A 265 -13.99 -6.31 9.50
CA LYS A 265 -15.07 -7.11 10.07
C LYS A 265 -16.42 -6.84 9.39
N LEU A 266 -16.71 -5.57 9.09
CA LEU A 266 -17.98 -5.14 8.51
C LEU A 266 -18.05 -5.35 7.00
N PHE A 267 -16.91 -5.31 6.31
CA PHE A 267 -16.83 -5.44 4.86
C PHE A 267 -15.83 -6.54 4.48
N PRO A 268 -16.04 -7.79 4.92
CA PRO A 268 -15.05 -8.85 4.74
C PRO A 268 -14.81 -9.23 3.27
N ALA A 269 -15.74 -8.82 2.38
CA ALA A 269 -15.73 -9.01 0.93
C ALA A 269 -15.21 -7.77 0.16
N LYS A 270 -14.60 -6.81 0.85
CA LYS A 270 -14.01 -5.61 0.24
C LYS A 270 -12.53 -5.52 0.57
N ILE A 271 -11.75 -5.03 -0.38
CA ILE A 271 -10.34 -4.71 -0.14
C ILE A 271 -10.27 -3.45 0.72
N ILE A 272 -9.73 -3.60 1.93
CA ILE A 272 -9.43 -2.47 2.83
C ILE A 272 -7.94 -2.12 2.67
N PRO A 273 -7.59 -0.86 2.36
CA PRO A 273 -6.21 -0.48 2.07
C PRO A 273 -5.25 -0.79 3.24
N PRO A 274 -3.97 -1.06 2.95
CA PRO A 274 -2.98 -1.33 3.98
C PRO A 274 -2.66 -0.07 4.79
N LEU A 275 -2.11 -0.27 5.98
CA LEU A 275 -1.48 0.77 6.79
C LEU A 275 -0.01 0.42 6.96
N ASP A 276 0.84 1.44 7.01
CA ASP A 276 2.26 1.24 7.30
C ASP A 276 2.43 0.97 8.80
N THR A 277 2.85 -0.23 9.18
CA THR A 277 2.96 -0.66 10.60
C THR A 277 4.33 -0.42 11.22
N GLU A 278 5.31 0.10 10.47
CA GLU A 278 6.65 0.38 11.00
C GLU A 278 6.58 1.45 12.09
N ASN A 279 7.19 1.26 13.26
CA ASN A 279 7.09 2.20 14.39
C ASN A 279 8.19 3.29 14.42
N THR A 280 8.85 3.55 13.29
CA THR A 280 10.00 4.45 13.19
C THR A 280 9.57 5.89 12.88
N GLU A 281 8.94 6.56 13.85
CA GLU A 281 8.51 7.97 13.74
C GLU A 281 9.43 8.89 14.56
N GLN A 282 10.71 8.94 14.24
CA GLN A 282 11.68 9.78 14.95
C GLN A 282 11.89 11.12 14.24
N THR A 283 11.91 11.13 12.91
CA THR A 283 12.23 12.33 12.11
C THR A 283 11.03 12.97 11.43
N GLN A 284 11.14 14.26 11.11
CA GLN A 284 10.13 14.97 10.31
C GLN A 284 9.94 14.32 8.92
N HIS A 285 11.00 13.76 8.34
CA HIS A 285 10.92 13.04 7.07
C HIS A 285 10.06 11.77 7.19
N GLN A 286 10.31 10.95 8.21
CA GLN A 286 9.51 9.75 8.50
C GLN A 286 8.03 10.12 8.76
N LEU A 287 7.76 11.20 9.50
CA LEU A 287 6.40 11.70 9.72
C LEU A 287 5.72 12.14 8.42
N ASN A 288 6.44 12.83 7.53
CA ASN A 288 5.92 13.22 6.22
C ASN A 288 5.58 12.00 5.36
N LYS A 289 6.44 10.98 5.34
CA LYS A 289 6.20 9.70 4.66
C LYS A 289 4.94 9.02 5.19
N ARG A 290 4.78 8.99 6.52
CA ARG A 290 3.58 8.42 7.14
C ARG A 290 2.32 9.21 6.79
N MET A 291 2.34 10.54 6.83
CA MET A 291 1.18 11.35 6.44
C MET A 291 0.72 11.07 5.02
N LYS A 292 1.66 10.88 4.07
CA LYS A 292 1.34 10.44 2.70
C LYS A 292 0.65 9.07 2.70
N TYR A 293 1.17 8.12 3.47
CA TYR A 293 0.60 6.77 3.58
C TYR A 293 -0.83 6.78 4.16
N LEU A 294 -1.04 7.55 5.24
CA LEU A 294 -2.36 7.73 5.87
C LEU A 294 -3.35 8.43 4.94
N LYS A 295 -2.86 9.38 4.14
CA LYS A 295 -3.67 10.01 3.10
C LYS A 295 -4.08 9.00 2.02
N SER A 296 -3.15 8.20 1.51
CA SER A 296 -3.45 7.14 0.53
C SER A 296 -4.49 6.15 1.07
N PHE A 297 -4.32 5.73 2.33
CA PHE A 297 -5.32 4.89 3.01
C PHE A 297 -6.72 5.52 2.99
N ILE A 298 -6.87 6.79 3.40
CA ILE A 298 -8.19 7.46 3.41
C ILE A 298 -8.73 7.66 1.99
N ASP A 299 -7.89 8.05 1.04
CA ASP A 299 -8.32 8.28 -0.34
C ASP A 299 -8.81 6.99 -1.00
N ASP A 300 -8.18 5.85 -0.71
CA ASP A 300 -8.61 4.56 -1.24
C ASP A 300 -9.92 4.07 -0.61
N LEU A 301 -10.21 4.41 0.66
CA LEU A 301 -11.53 4.12 1.24
C LEU A 301 -12.67 4.80 0.47
N LYS A 302 -12.41 5.95 -0.19
CA LYS A 302 -13.41 6.67 -1.00
C LYS A 302 -13.81 5.89 -2.27
N ALA A 303 -12.96 4.97 -2.73
CA ALA A 303 -13.23 4.18 -3.92
C ALA A 303 -14.40 3.20 -3.73
N SER A 304 -14.79 2.91 -2.49
CA SER A 304 -16.01 2.15 -2.18
C SER A 304 -17.02 3.06 -1.49
N PRO A 305 -18.10 3.48 -2.18
CA PRO A 305 -19.09 4.36 -1.58
C PRO A 305 -19.72 3.77 -0.29
N GLU A 306 -19.84 2.43 -0.18
CA GLU A 306 -20.39 1.74 1.01
C GLU A 306 -19.49 1.90 2.24
N ILE A 307 -18.18 1.81 2.03
CA ILE A 307 -17.19 2.02 3.09
C ILE A 307 -17.16 3.50 3.45
N TRP A 308 -17.16 4.37 2.44
CA TRP A 308 -17.06 5.81 2.64
C TRP A 308 -18.23 6.40 3.43
N SER A 309 -19.44 5.86 3.24
CA SER A 309 -20.63 6.27 3.98
C SER A 309 -20.82 5.58 5.33
N ASN A 310 -19.93 4.66 5.69
CA ASN A 310 -20.02 3.92 6.94
C ASN A 310 -19.81 4.84 8.15
N GLU A 311 -20.60 4.64 9.21
CA GLU A 311 -20.58 5.50 10.39
C GLU A 311 -19.20 5.58 11.08
N TYR A 312 -18.40 4.52 11.05
CA TYR A 312 -17.06 4.54 11.64
C TYR A 312 -16.13 5.46 10.84
N VAL A 313 -16.23 5.48 9.51
CA VAL A 313 -15.49 6.42 8.65
C VAL A 313 -15.96 7.85 8.88
N VAL A 314 -17.28 8.08 8.93
CA VAL A 314 -17.84 9.42 9.18
C VAL A 314 -17.42 9.96 10.54
N ASN A 315 -17.55 9.16 11.61
CA ASN A 315 -17.13 9.54 12.95
C ASN A 315 -15.62 9.74 13.02
N PHE A 316 -14.84 8.89 12.36
CA PHE A 316 -13.39 9.04 12.26
C PHE A 316 -13.00 10.40 11.68
N LEU A 317 -13.70 10.88 10.63
CA LEU A 317 -13.40 12.13 9.94
C LEU A 317 -14.02 13.39 10.57
N SER A 318 -15.10 13.25 11.35
CA SER A 318 -15.92 14.39 11.80
C SER A 318 -15.96 14.62 13.32
N LEU A 319 -15.74 13.58 14.13
CA LEU A 319 -15.96 13.65 15.57
C LEU A 319 -14.78 14.30 16.31
N LYS A 320 -14.97 15.54 16.78
CA LYS A 320 -13.94 16.32 17.50
C LYS A 320 -13.72 15.90 18.95
N ASP A 321 -14.70 15.21 19.54
CA ASP A 321 -14.66 14.77 20.93
C ASP A 321 -13.95 13.42 21.02
N ASP A 322 -12.68 13.44 21.45
CA ASP A 322 -11.82 12.26 21.51
C ASP A 322 -12.35 11.17 22.47
N GLN A 323 -13.03 11.55 23.55
CA GLN A 323 -13.61 10.58 24.49
C GLN A 323 -14.80 9.85 23.88
N LYS A 324 -15.66 10.57 23.14
CA LYS A 324 -16.76 9.93 22.40
C LYS A 324 -16.21 9.05 21.29
N PHE A 325 -15.20 9.51 20.56
CA PHE A 325 -14.56 8.74 19.51
C PHE A 325 -13.94 7.45 20.08
N GLU A 326 -13.21 7.52 21.18
CA GLU A 326 -12.62 6.34 21.83
C GLU A 326 -13.70 5.33 22.28
N LYS A 327 -14.84 5.80 22.79
CA LYS A 327 -15.97 4.92 23.12
C LYS A 327 -16.54 4.20 21.89
N ILE A 328 -16.68 4.90 20.77
CA ILE A 328 -17.11 4.30 19.49
C ILE A 328 -16.10 3.26 19.02
N MET A 329 -14.80 3.55 19.08
CA MET A 329 -13.76 2.60 18.69
C MET A 329 -13.71 1.39 19.62
N LYS A 330 -13.87 1.56 20.94
CA LYS A 330 -14.00 0.43 21.89
C LYS A 330 -15.25 -0.41 21.64
N HIS A 331 -16.34 0.21 21.18
CA HIS A 331 -17.53 -0.54 20.76
C HIS A 331 -17.24 -1.34 19.48
N SER A 332 -16.53 -0.74 18.52
CA SER A 332 -16.12 -1.37 17.26
C SER A 332 -15.29 -2.65 17.45
N GLU A 333 -14.53 -2.74 18.55
CA GLU A 333 -13.76 -3.95 18.89
C GLU A 333 -14.67 -5.15 19.19
N LYS A 334 -15.90 -4.91 19.64
CA LYS A 334 -16.92 -5.94 19.92
C LYS A 334 -17.71 -6.35 18.68
N GLU A 335 -17.58 -5.63 17.57
CA GLU A 335 -18.17 -6.02 16.30
C GLU A 335 -17.67 -7.40 15.89
N LYS A 336 -18.60 -8.21 15.39
CA LYS A 336 -18.29 -9.53 14.86
C LYS A 336 -18.10 -9.44 13.36
N GLU A 337 -17.20 -10.25 12.84
CA GLU A 337 -17.07 -10.41 11.39
C GLU A 337 -18.39 -10.94 10.82
N ILE A 338 -18.87 -10.31 9.74
CA ILE A 338 -20.08 -10.72 9.05
C ILE A 338 -19.81 -12.03 8.30
N GLN A 339 -20.49 -13.11 8.71
CA GLN A 339 -20.27 -14.45 8.13
C GLN A 339 -21.29 -14.83 7.04
N LYS A 340 -22.49 -14.24 7.06
CA LYS A 340 -23.57 -14.63 6.15
C LYS A 340 -23.75 -13.55 5.09
N ILE A 341 -23.89 -13.97 3.84
CA ILE A 341 -24.09 -13.08 2.68
C ILE A 341 -25.32 -12.17 2.89
N LYS A 342 -26.40 -12.71 3.46
CA LYS A 342 -27.63 -11.97 3.74
C LYS A 342 -27.50 -10.87 4.79
N ASP A 343 -26.47 -10.95 5.64
CA ASP A 343 -26.22 -9.97 6.70
C ASP A 343 -25.21 -8.91 6.21
N MET A 344 -24.70 -9.02 4.97
CA MET A 344 -23.84 -8.00 4.37
C MET A 344 -24.66 -6.80 3.95
N ALA A 345 -24.06 -5.60 4.02
CA ALA A 345 -24.75 -4.37 3.67
C ALA A 345 -24.24 -3.78 2.34
N ASN A 346 -25.15 -3.38 1.47
CA ASN A 346 -24.85 -2.61 0.25
C ASN A 346 -26.00 -1.65 -0.12
N PHE A 347 -25.80 -0.73 -1.07
CA PHE A 347 -26.84 0.26 -1.39
C PHE A 347 -28.07 -0.30 -2.09
N THR A 348 -27.93 -1.45 -2.77
CA THR A 348 -29.02 -2.05 -3.55
C THR A 348 -29.91 -2.96 -2.70
N GLY A 349 -29.46 -3.37 -1.51
CA GLY A 349 -30.07 -4.46 -0.74
C GLY A 349 -30.03 -5.82 -1.46
N LEU A 350 -29.21 -5.94 -2.52
CA LEU A 350 -29.17 -7.12 -3.39
C LEU A 350 -27.74 -7.49 -3.74
N GLN A 351 -27.32 -8.67 -3.30
CA GLN A 351 -26.02 -9.24 -3.64
C GLN A 351 -26.17 -10.18 -4.84
N LYS A 352 -25.59 -9.78 -5.97
CA LYS A 352 -25.51 -10.63 -7.16
C LYS A 352 -24.34 -11.59 -7.01
N ILE A 353 -24.62 -12.88 -7.15
CA ILE A 353 -23.62 -13.95 -7.09
C ILE A 353 -23.59 -14.62 -8.45
N ARG A 354 -22.38 -14.79 -8.97
CA ARG A 354 -22.16 -15.47 -10.24
C ARG A 354 -20.95 -16.38 -10.16
N LEU A 355 -21.18 -17.67 -10.34
CA LEU A 355 -20.13 -18.67 -10.48
C LEU A 355 -20.25 -19.31 -11.86
N THR A 356 -19.29 -19.04 -12.72
CA THR A 356 -19.12 -19.63 -14.06
C THR A 356 -17.67 -20.07 -14.24
N ASN A 357 -17.39 -20.81 -15.33
CA ASN A 357 -16.02 -21.21 -15.64
C ASN A 357 -15.09 -20.00 -15.76
N SER A 358 -15.56 -18.95 -16.44
CA SER A 358 -14.82 -17.70 -16.59
C SER A 358 -14.52 -17.00 -15.26
N THR A 359 -15.47 -16.91 -14.32
CA THR A 359 -15.20 -16.27 -13.02
C THR A 359 -14.24 -17.08 -12.17
N TYR A 360 -14.32 -18.42 -12.25
CA TYR A 360 -13.41 -19.31 -11.53
C TYR A 360 -11.99 -19.24 -12.12
N THR A 361 -11.85 -19.35 -13.45
CA THR A 361 -10.55 -19.16 -14.12
C THR A 361 -9.95 -17.79 -13.81
N TYR A 362 -10.76 -16.73 -13.82
CA TYR A 362 -10.28 -15.39 -13.47
C TYR A 362 -9.73 -15.33 -12.04
N LYS A 363 -10.42 -15.95 -11.07
CA LYS A 363 -9.93 -16.09 -9.69
C LYS A 363 -8.58 -16.82 -9.68
N GLU A 364 -8.44 -17.97 -10.33
CA GLU A 364 -7.17 -18.72 -10.34
C GLU A 364 -6.01 -17.93 -10.98
N GLU A 365 -6.25 -17.30 -12.13
CA GLU A 365 -5.23 -16.49 -12.82
C GLU A 365 -4.86 -15.23 -12.03
N SER A 366 -5.82 -14.60 -11.36
CA SER A 366 -5.54 -13.44 -10.51
C SER A 366 -4.63 -13.78 -9.31
N GLN A 367 -4.73 -15.00 -8.76
CA GLN A 367 -3.81 -15.46 -7.71
C GLN A 367 -2.38 -15.59 -8.23
N LYS A 368 -2.20 -16.16 -9.43
CA LYS A 368 -0.87 -16.27 -10.07
C LYS A 368 -0.28 -14.89 -10.31
N TYR A 369 -1.10 -13.98 -10.86
CA TYR A 369 -0.72 -12.58 -11.07
C TYR A 369 -0.23 -11.91 -9.78
N LEU A 370 -0.92 -12.08 -8.64
CA LEU A 370 -0.49 -11.46 -7.37
C LEU A 370 0.92 -11.88 -6.95
N ASN A 371 1.28 -13.15 -7.12
CA ASN A 371 2.61 -13.64 -6.75
C ASN A 371 3.69 -12.97 -7.60
N THR A 372 3.48 -12.87 -8.91
CA THR A 372 4.39 -12.16 -9.82
C THR A 372 4.43 -10.65 -9.52
N ALA A 373 3.26 -10.04 -9.30
CA ALA A 373 3.15 -8.62 -9.02
C ALA A 373 3.88 -8.23 -7.73
N GLU A 374 3.77 -9.04 -6.66
CA GLU A 374 4.40 -8.76 -5.36
C GLU A 374 5.91 -8.60 -5.49
N ASN A 375 6.55 -9.58 -6.14
CA ASN A 375 7.98 -9.59 -6.40
C ASN A 375 8.39 -8.43 -7.31
N THR A 376 7.57 -8.13 -8.32
CA THR A 376 7.82 -7.02 -9.24
C THR A 376 7.74 -5.67 -8.52
N TYR A 377 6.75 -5.44 -7.67
CA TYR A 377 6.64 -4.22 -6.88
C TYR A 377 7.76 -4.07 -5.86
N LYS A 378 8.17 -5.16 -5.20
CA LYS A 378 9.35 -5.17 -4.31
C LYS A 378 10.61 -4.77 -5.09
N LYS A 379 10.80 -5.33 -6.29
CA LYS A 379 11.92 -4.98 -7.19
C LYS A 379 11.88 -3.50 -7.61
N LEU A 380 10.72 -2.99 -8.04
CA LEU A 380 10.54 -1.58 -8.40
C LEU A 380 10.83 -0.64 -7.22
N GLN A 381 10.41 -1.00 -6.02
CA GLN A 381 10.73 -0.26 -4.81
C GLN A 381 12.24 -0.24 -4.56
N LEU A 382 12.94 -1.38 -4.66
CA LEU A 382 14.40 -1.44 -4.49
C LEU A 382 15.15 -0.63 -5.55
N LEU A 383 14.76 -0.75 -6.82
CA LEU A 383 15.35 0.05 -7.91
C LEU A 383 15.12 1.55 -7.72
N SER A 384 13.95 1.95 -7.21
CA SER A 384 13.71 3.36 -6.88
C SER A 384 14.62 3.87 -5.74
N LYS A 385 14.90 3.03 -4.74
CA LYS A 385 15.87 3.34 -3.67
C LYS A 385 17.29 3.43 -4.23
N GLN A 386 17.67 2.56 -5.17
CA GLN A 386 18.97 2.63 -5.82
C GLN A 386 19.12 3.92 -6.64
N LEU A 387 18.12 4.24 -7.47
CA LEU A 387 18.11 5.48 -8.26
C LEU A 387 18.21 6.74 -7.39
N LYS A 388 17.58 6.75 -6.20
CA LYS A 388 17.78 7.79 -5.18
C LYS A 388 19.27 7.94 -4.84
N LYS A 389 19.95 6.84 -4.49
CA LYS A 389 21.38 6.84 -4.13
C LYS A 389 22.27 7.30 -5.28
N ASP A 390 21.94 6.92 -6.51
CA ASP A 390 22.70 7.33 -7.69
C ASP A 390 22.63 8.85 -7.93
N PHE A 391 21.45 9.45 -7.74
CA PHE A 391 21.28 10.91 -7.80
C PHE A 391 22.05 11.62 -6.69
N GLU A 392 22.05 11.06 -5.48
CA GLU A 392 22.80 11.60 -4.34
C GLU A 392 24.31 11.55 -4.56
N GLY A 393 24.83 10.42 -5.03
CA GLY A 393 26.25 10.29 -5.42
C GLY A 393 26.63 11.28 -6.51
N THR A 394 25.78 11.41 -7.54
CA THR A 394 25.98 12.40 -8.61
C THR A 394 26.00 13.83 -8.07
N ALA A 395 25.06 14.17 -7.18
CA ALA A 395 25.02 15.48 -6.55
C ALA A 395 26.30 15.78 -5.76
N HIS A 396 26.78 14.81 -4.97
CA HIS A 396 28.01 14.94 -4.20
C HIS A 396 29.23 15.16 -5.11
N THR A 397 29.37 14.35 -6.17
CA THR A 397 30.46 14.53 -7.15
C THR A 397 30.41 15.91 -7.81
N LEU A 398 29.24 16.37 -8.25
CA LEU A 398 29.09 17.71 -8.83
C LEU A 398 29.50 18.82 -7.87
N SER A 399 29.10 18.73 -6.59
CA SER A 399 29.50 19.67 -5.55
C SER A 399 31.01 19.69 -5.36
N SER A 400 31.65 18.51 -5.30
CA SER A 400 33.10 18.40 -5.15
C SER A 400 33.88 19.01 -6.33
N ILE A 401 33.41 18.82 -7.56
CA ILE A 401 33.99 19.50 -8.73
C ILE A 401 33.80 21.02 -8.62
N GLY A 402 32.62 21.47 -8.16
CA GLY A 402 32.37 22.88 -7.88
C GLY A 402 33.38 23.46 -6.89
N ILE A 403 33.62 22.78 -5.76
CA ILE A 403 34.61 23.18 -4.75
C ILE A 403 36.01 23.30 -5.37
N ALA A 404 36.43 22.34 -6.20
CA ALA A 404 37.72 22.42 -6.89
C ALA A 404 37.85 23.67 -7.77
N TYR A 405 36.79 24.09 -8.47
CA TYR A 405 36.78 25.36 -9.22
C TYR A 405 36.89 26.59 -8.30
N HIS A 406 36.31 26.54 -7.10
CA HIS A 406 36.46 27.59 -6.10
C HIS A 406 37.90 27.69 -5.58
N GLU A 407 38.55 26.55 -5.36
CA GLU A 407 39.97 26.50 -4.99
C GLU A 407 40.87 27.06 -6.10
N LEU A 408 40.60 26.72 -7.37
CA LEU A 408 41.29 27.31 -8.53
C LEU A 408 41.12 28.84 -8.57
N PHE A 409 39.91 29.34 -8.32
CA PHE A 409 39.66 30.77 -8.20
C PHE A 409 40.46 31.41 -7.05
N GLY A 410 40.55 30.75 -5.89
CA GLY A 410 41.35 31.19 -4.75
C GLY A 410 42.84 31.28 -5.09
N ALA A 411 43.42 30.22 -5.67
CA ALA A 411 44.81 30.18 -6.10
C ALA A 411 45.11 31.24 -7.18
N PHE A 412 44.17 31.43 -8.12
CA PHE A 412 44.30 32.44 -9.18
C PHE A 412 44.28 33.87 -8.61
N ASN A 413 43.41 34.16 -7.63
CA ASN A 413 43.39 35.47 -6.98
C ASN A 413 44.68 35.78 -6.22
N ASP A 414 45.28 34.79 -5.55
CA ASP A 414 46.59 34.96 -4.91
C ASP A 414 47.66 35.30 -5.94
N PHE A 415 47.69 34.59 -7.07
CA PHE A 415 48.59 34.89 -8.19
C PHE A 415 48.36 36.28 -8.79
N ASP A 416 47.11 36.63 -9.12
CA ASP A 416 46.73 37.92 -9.73
C ASP A 416 47.02 39.11 -8.80
N SER A 417 46.94 38.90 -7.47
CA SER A 417 47.29 39.92 -6.48
C SER A 417 48.79 40.26 -6.47
N LYS A 418 49.65 39.32 -6.89
CA LYS A 418 51.12 39.44 -6.89
C LYS A 418 51.68 39.90 -8.23
N THR A 419 50.87 39.97 -9.28
CA THR A 419 51.30 40.34 -10.63
C THR A 419 50.63 41.64 -11.08
N SER A 420 51.34 42.45 -11.88
CA SER A 420 50.81 43.70 -12.45
C SER A 420 50.46 43.58 -13.94
N GLU A 421 51.08 42.64 -14.64
CA GLU A 421 50.88 42.39 -16.08
C GLU A 421 49.66 41.49 -16.32
N GLY A 422 48.91 41.74 -17.40
CA GLY A 422 47.88 40.82 -17.89
C GLY A 422 46.53 40.84 -17.17
N LYS A 423 46.29 41.73 -16.19
CA LYS A 423 45.06 41.78 -15.37
C LYS A 423 43.74 41.79 -16.18
N GLU A 424 43.71 42.49 -17.31
CA GLU A 424 42.52 42.53 -18.17
C GLU A 424 42.24 41.15 -18.80
N SER A 425 43.27 40.44 -19.25
CA SER A 425 43.17 39.06 -19.76
C SER A 425 42.82 38.06 -18.67
N HIS A 426 43.24 38.31 -17.43
CA HIS A 426 42.97 37.46 -16.26
C HIS A 426 41.49 37.49 -15.83
N SER A 427 40.79 38.62 -16.02
CA SER A 427 39.39 38.77 -15.59
C SER A 427 38.50 37.68 -16.19
N LYS A 428 38.63 37.38 -17.48
CA LYS A 428 37.77 36.38 -18.16
C LYS A 428 37.94 34.97 -17.59
N LEU A 429 39.17 34.58 -17.26
CA LEU A 429 39.45 33.27 -16.67
C LEU A 429 38.91 33.20 -15.24
N LYS A 430 39.12 34.27 -14.47
CA LYS A 430 38.58 34.42 -13.11
C LYS A 430 37.05 34.29 -13.10
N ASP A 431 36.36 35.01 -13.99
CA ASP A 431 34.92 34.96 -14.15
C ASP A 431 34.45 33.55 -14.58
N SER A 432 35.25 32.87 -15.42
CA SER A 432 34.96 31.48 -15.81
C SER A 432 35.00 30.51 -14.63
N TYR A 433 36.00 30.61 -13.74
CA TYR A 433 36.06 29.75 -12.55
C TYR A 433 34.87 29.95 -11.62
N VAL A 434 34.47 31.20 -11.38
CA VAL A 434 33.27 31.53 -10.59
C VAL A 434 32.02 30.97 -11.24
N SER A 435 31.84 31.19 -12.55
CA SER A 435 30.71 30.68 -13.30
C SER A 435 30.62 29.16 -13.23
N PHE A 436 31.72 28.44 -13.47
CA PHE A 436 31.75 26.97 -13.40
C PHE A 436 31.43 26.43 -12.01
N ASN A 437 32.00 27.03 -10.95
CA ASN A 437 31.62 26.69 -9.58
C ASN A 437 30.11 26.84 -9.38
N ASN A 438 29.54 27.98 -9.74
CA ASN A 438 28.12 28.26 -9.58
C ASN A 438 27.23 27.28 -10.38
N ILE A 439 27.58 26.93 -11.63
CA ILE A 439 26.83 25.93 -12.42
C ILE A 439 26.80 24.60 -11.68
N LEU A 440 27.97 24.11 -11.26
CA LEU A 440 28.12 22.78 -10.68
C LEU A 440 27.41 22.67 -9.33
N MET A 441 27.49 23.73 -8.51
CA MET A 441 26.75 23.80 -7.24
C MET A 441 25.23 23.82 -7.47
N GLN A 442 24.75 24.59 -8.46
CA GLN A 442 23.32 24.60 -8.78
C GLN A 442 22.86 23.26 -9.36
N TRP A 443 23.66 22.63 -10.22
CA TRP A 443 23.34 21.32 -10.79
C TRP A 443 23.30 20.23 -9.72
N SER A 444 24.24 20.26 -8.78
CA SER A 444 24.22 19.41 -7.58
C SER A 444 22.91 19.55 -6.81
N LYS A 445 22.46 20.79 -6.55
CA LYS A 445 21.18 21.07 -5.91
C LYS A 445 19.98 20.51 -6.69
N GLU A 446 19.97 20.62 -8.02
CA GLU A 446 18.89 20.00 -8.83
C GLU A 446 18.90 18.47 -8.75
N MET A 447 20.08 17.85 -8.67
CA MET A 447 20.19 16.39 -8.44
C MET A 447 19.63 15.97 -7.09
N GLN A 448 19.84 16.77 -6.04
CA GLN A 448 19.18 16.56 -4.74
C GLN A 448 17.66 16.72 -4.83
N GLN A 449 17.15 17.63 -5.67
CA GLN A 449 15.71 17.73 -5.91
C GLN A 449 15.16 16.50 -6.64
N PHE A 450 15.87 15.97 -7.64
CA PHE A 450 15.52 14.70 -8.28
C PHE A 450 15.48 13.56 -7.26
N GLN A 451 16.54 13.39 -6.46
CA GLN A 451 16.62 12.43 -5.37
C GLN A 451 15.39 12.51 -4.44
N SER A 452 15.06 13.72 -3.98
CA SER A 452 13.88 13.97 -3.14
C SER A 452 12.60 13.53 -3.83
N GLN A 453 12.39 13.86 -5.11
CA GLN A 453 11.20 13.46 -5.86
C GLN A 453 11.11 11.94 -6.07
N ILE A 454 12.21 11.26 -6.35
CA ILE A 454 12.24 9.79 -6.48
C ILE A 454 11.81 9.14 -5.16
N SER A 455 12.43 9.55 -4.04
CA SER A 455 12.08 9.05 -2.71
C SER A 455 10.61 9.32 -2.37
N ASP A 456 10.17 10.56 -2.58
CA ASP A 456 8.87 11.03 -2.14
C ASP A 456 7.70 10.51 -2.98
N LYS A 457 7.94 10.24 -4.26
CA LYS A 457 6.89 9.85 -5.21
C LYS A 457 7.02 8.37 -5.57
N MET A 458 8.14 7.95 -6.15
CA MET A 458 8.29 6.58 -6.66
C MET A 458 8.40 5.54 -5.55
N THR A 459 9.32 5.72 -4.60
CA THR A 459 9.54 4.72 -3.54
C THR A 459 8.29 4.55 -2.69
N HIS A 460 7.62 5.66 -2.35
CA HIS A 460 6.35 5.61 -1.62
C HIS A 460 5.24 4.90 -2.41
N PHE A 461 5.05 5.26 -3.68
CA PHE A 461 4.02 4.68 -4.54
C PHE A 461 4.18 3.16 -4.67
N PHE A 462 5.39 2.68 -4.95
CA PHE A 462 5.64 1.24 -5.07
C PHE A 462 5.61 0.51 -3.72
N LYS A 463 6.03 1.13 -2.61
CA LYS A 463 5.86 0.55 -1.25
C LYS A 463 4.38 0.34 -0.94
N PHE A 464 3.54 1.32 -1.25
CA PHE A 464 2.09 1.22 -1.02
C PHE A 464 1.47 0.12 -1.88
N ALA A 465 1.79 0.09 -3.18
CA ALA A 465 1.31 -0.92 -4.11
C ALA A 465 1.74 -2.35 -3.73
N HIS A 466 2.97 -2.53 -3.24
CA HIS A 466 3.44 -3.79 -2.69
C HIS A 466 2.59 -4.23 -1.49
N ASN A 467 2.36 -3.33 -0.54
CA ASN A 467 1.57 -3.65 0.65
C ASN A 467 0.10 -3.93 0.34
N GLU A 468 -0.48 -3.31 -0.69
CA GLU A 468 -1.85 -3.60 -1.12
C GLU A 468 -2.04 -5.06 -1.56
N ILE A 469 -1.01 -5.69 -2.14
CA ILE A 469 -1.08 -7.09 -2.57
C ILE A 469 -1.42 -8.03 -1.42
N SER A 470 -0.92 -7.74 -0.21
CA SER A 470 -1.27 -8.53 0.98
C SER A 470 -2.79 -8.55 1.24
N CYS A 471 -3.48 -7.43 0.98
CA CYS A 471 -4.93 -7.32 1.16
C CYS A 471 -5.69 -8.17 0.13
N PHE A 472 -5.20 -8.25 -1.11
CA PHE A 472 -5.76 -9.15 -2.13
C PHE A 472 -5.51 -10.62 -1.78
N LYS A 473 -4.32 -10.95 -1.28
CA LYS A 473 -4.00 -12.32 -0.83
C LYS A 473 -4.89 -12.77 0.32
N GLU A 474 -5.24 -11.89 1.26
CA GLU A 474 -6.21 -12.18 2.32
C GLU A 474 -7.60 -12.53 1.74
N LEU A 475 -8.07 -11.78 0.73
CA LEU A 475 -9.34 -12.07 0.06
C LEU A 475 -9.31 -13.43 -0.66
N HIS A 476 -8.22 -13.73 -1.37
CA HIS A 476 -8.03 -15.04 -1.99
C HIS A 476 -7.98 -16.18 -0.98
N LYS A 477 -7.30 -15.98 0.15
CA LYS A 477 -7.24 -16.97 1.22
C LYS A 477 -8.64 -17.32 1.71
N LYS A 478 -9.49 -16.31 1.96
CA LYS A 478 -10.91 -16.55 2.32
C LYS A 478 -11.65 -17.34 1.24
N ALA A 479 -11.49 -16.98 -0.04
CA ALA A 479 -12.12 -17.69 -1.15
C ALA A 479 -11.67 -19.17 -1.22
N ASN A 480 -10.37 -19.42 -1.07
CA ASN A 480 -9.79 -20.76 -1.06
C ASN A 480 -10.25 -21.60 0.14
N ASP A 481 -10.34 -21.00 1.33
CA ASP A 481 -10.83 -21.67 2.53
C ASP A 481 -12.29 -22.10 2.37
N VAL A 482 -13.15 -21.23 1.82
CA VAL A 482 -14.55 -21.55 1.55
C VAL A 482 -14.70 -22.61 0.46
N GLU A 483 -13.92 -22.53 -0.62
CA GLU A 483 -13.87 -23.55 -1.67
C GLU A 483 -13.48 -24.92 -1.10
N ASN A 484 -12.39 -25.00 -0.34
CA ASN A 484 -11.94 -26.23 0.29
C ASN A 484 -13.01 -26.81 1.22
N ASN A 485 -13.68 -25.96 2.02
CA ASN A 485 -14.75 -26.38 2.91
C ASN A 485 -15.95 -26.95 2.16
N TYR A 486 -16.36 -26.31 1.06
CA TYR A 486 -17.44 -26.80 0.20
C TYR A 486 -17.11 -28.18 -0.39
N PHE A 487 -15.97 -28.34 -1.07
CA PHE A 487 -15.63 -29.61 -1.73
C PHE A 487 -15.35 -30.75 -0.74
N LYS A 488 -14.76 -30.44 0.42
CA LYS A 488 -14.60 -31.42 1.52
C LYS A 488 -15.96 -31.92 2.02
N TYR A 489 -16.91 -31.00 2.24
CA TYR A 489 -18.25 -31.36 2.69
C TYR A 489 -19.03 -32.13 1.61
N LYS A 490 -19.01 -31.66 0.36
CA LYS A 490 -19.66 -32.31 -0.79
C LYS A 490 -19.18 -33.74 -0.97
N THR A 491 -17.86 -33.97 -0.95
CA THR A 491 -17.27 -35.30 -1.07
C THR A 491 -17.71 -36.22 0.07
N SER A 492 -17.70 -35.73 1.32
CA SER A 492 -18.15 -36.48 2.48
C SER A 492 -19.65 -36.85 2.39
N LEU A 493 -20.49 -35.90 1.99
CA LEU A 493 -21.93 -36.10 1.81
C LEU A 493 -22.22 -37.10 0.68
N ASN A 494 -21.52 -37.01 -0.44
CA ASN A 494 -21.67 -37.97 -1.54
C ASN A 494 -21.27 -39.38 -1.12
N HIS A 495 -20.19 -39.54 -0.34
CA HIS A 495 -19.82 -40.84 0.22
C HIS A 495 -20.87 -41.38 1.20
N LYS A 496 -21.45 -40.50 2.03
CA LYS A 496 -22.55 -40.85 2.94
C LYS A 496 -23.79 -41.31 2.17
N LYS A 497 -24.18 -40.57 1.12
CA LYS A 497 -25.25 -40.94 0.18
C LYS A 497 -24.97 -42.27 -0.49
N GLU A 498 -23.76 -42.48 -1.00
CA GLU A 498 -23.34 -43.74 -1.64
C GLU A 498 -23.48 -44.95 -0.70
N LYS A 499 -22.98 -44.82 0.53
CA LYS A 499 -23.07 -45.87 1.53
C LYS A 499 -24.51 -46.20 1.87
N ALA A 500 -25.36 -45.19 2.07
CA ALA A 500 -26.76 -45.40 2.39
C ALA A 500 -27.56 -45.95 1.22
N PHE A 501 -27.22 -45.56 -0.02
CA PHE A 501 -27.87 -46.06 -1.23
C PHE A 501 -27.61 -47.57 -1.44
N LYS A 502 -26.42 -48.06 -1.07
CA LYS A 502 -26.09 -49.50 -1.07
C LYS A 502 -26.78 -50.28 0.05
N LEU A 503 -27.30 -49.59 1.06
CA LEU A 503 -28.08 -50.16 2.16
C LEU A 503 -29.59 -50.05 1.84
N ASP A 504 -30.44 -50.43 2.79
CA ASP A 504 -31.89 -50.32 2.64
C ASP A 504 -32.37 -48.85 2.61
N SER A 505 -33.45 -48.61 1.86
CA SER A 505 -34.20 -47.35 1.73
C SER A 505 -34.56 -46.69 3.07
N SER A 506 -34.68 -47.47 4.14
CA SER A 506 -34.87 -46.96 5.51
C SER A 506 -33.70 -46.10 6.03
N LYS A 507 -32.50 -46.23 5.45
CA LYS A 507 -31.29 -45.46 5.81
C LYS A 507 -31.08 -44.19 5.01
N TRP A 508 -31.95 -43.89 4.04
CA TRP A 508 -31.79 -42.77 3.12
C TRP A 508 -32.09 -41.39 3.75
N GLU A 509 -32.65 -41.36 4.98
CA GLU A 509 -33.03 -40.14 5.71
C GLU A 509 -33.92 -39.19 4.87
N ILE A 510 -34.89 -39.77 4.16
CA ILE A 510 -35.84 -39.04 3.32
C ILE A 510 -37.04 -38.60 4.17
N GLU A 511 -37.44 -37.33 4.02
CA GLU A 511 -38.62 -36.78 4.68
C GLU A 511 -39.89 -37.52 4.26
N LYS A 512 -40.89 -37.60 5.15
CA LYS A 512 -42.10 -38.42 4.89
C LYS A 512 -42.82 -38.03 3.60
N GLU A 513 -42.84 -36.75 3.28
CA GLU A 513 -43.47 -36.16 2.09
C GLU A 513 -42.79 -36.58 0.78
N ASP A 514 -41.49 -36.88 0.82
CA ASP A 514 -40.68 -37.20 -0.35
C ASP A 514 -40.57 -38.73 -0.59
N LYS A 515 -41.12 -39.57 0.29
CA LYS A 515 -40.97 -41.04 0.23
C LYS A 515 -41.56 -41.68 -1.03
N GLU A 516 -42.73 -41.24 -1.47
CA GLU A 516 -43.36 -41.78 -2.69
C GLU A 516 -42.53 -41.42 -3.93
N LYS A 517 -42.08 -40.16 -4.01
CA LYS A 517 -41.20 -39.66 -5.06
C LYS A 517 -39.88 -40.41 -5.08
N ALA A 518 -39.32 -40.68 -3.91
CA ALA A 518 -38.11 -41.48 -3.75
C ALA A 518 -38.25 -42.91 -4.27
N MET A 519 -39.37 -43.59 -3.97
CA MET A 519 -39.63 -44.93 -4.49
C MET A 519 -39.75 -44.95 -6.03
N LYS A 520 -40.29 -43.88 -6.62
CA LYS A 520 -40.33 -43.72 -8.09
C LYS A 520 -38.95 -43.58 -8.71
N TYR A 521 -37.98 -43.01 -7.98
CA TYR A 521 -36.62 -42.78 -8.45
C TYR A 521 -35.59 -43.76 -7.88
N LYS A 522 -36.02 -44.88 -7.28
CA LYS A 522 -35.10 -45.83 -6.63
C LYS A 522 -33.96 -46.31 -7.53
N ASP A 523 -34.22 -46.43 -8.83
CA ASP A 523 -33.25 -46.91 -9.84
C ASP A 523 -32.46 -45.76 -10.48
N ASN A 524 -32.84 -44.50 -10.19
CA ASN A 524 -32.13 -43.31 -10.65
C ASN A 524 -31.34 -42.69 -9.49
N LYS A 525 -30.08 -43.11 -9.39
CA LYS A 525 -29.12 -42.68 -8.35
C LYS A 525 -29.00 -41.15 -8.24
N GLU A 526 -29.02 -40.43 -9.36
CA GLU A 526 -28.88 -38.97 -9.33
C GLU A 526 -30.12 -38.29 -8.73
N GLN A 527 -31.31 -38.75 -9.13
CA GLN A 527 -32.57 -38.20 -8.63
C GLN A 527 -32.81 -38.56 -7.17
N ILE A 528 -32.45 -39.78 -6.74
CA ILE A 528 -32.61 -40.17 -5.34
C ILE A 528 -31.63 -39.42 -4.43
N PHE A 529 -30.40 -39.16 -4.88
CA PHE A 529 -29.41 -38.38 -4.10
C PHE A 529 -29.88 -36.95 -3.82
N LYS A 530 -30.73 -36.38 -4.67
CA LYS A 530 -31.36 -35.05 -4.44
C LYS A 530 -32.41 -35.10 -3.31
N LEU A 531 -32.95 -36.27 -2.99
CA LEU A 531 -33.95 -36.47 -1.94
C LEU A 531 -33.34 -36.97 -0.62
N MET A 532 -32.18 -37.63 -0.67
CA MET A 532 -31.46 -38.15 0.50
C MET A 532 -30.83 -37.04 1.35
N TYR A 533 -30.84 -37.21 2.67
CA TYR A 533 -30.18 -36.31 3.62
C TYR A 533 -30.52 -34.83 3.38
N LYS A 534 -31.81 -34.47 3.34
CA LYS A 534 -32.27 -33.13 2.96
C LYS A 534 -31.63 -32.00 3.78
N ARG A 535 -31.39 -32.21 5.08
CA ARG A 535 -30.69 -31.25 5.95
C ARG A 535 -29.24 -31.02 5.51
N ASP A 536 -28.49 -32.09 5.28
CA ASP A 536 -27.10 -32.00 4.83
C ASP A 536 -27.00 -31.39 3.42
N THR A 537 -27.92 -31.76 2.52
CA THR A 537 -28.01 -31.21 1.16
C THR A 537 -28.31 -29.70 1.16
N LYS A 538 -29.18 -29.22 2.07
CA LYS A 538 -29.40 -27.78 2.26
C LYS A 538 -28.14 -27.06 2.75
N TYR A 539 -27.35 -27.69 3.62
CA TYR A 539 -26.12 -27.11 4.12
C TYR A 539 -25.00 -27.12 3.06
N GLU A 540 -24.90 -28.19 2.26
CA GLU A 540 -24.04 -28.23 1.07
C GLU A 540 -24.35 -27.07 0.12
N GLN A 541 -25.63 -26.86 -0.19
CA GLN A 541 -26.08 -25.75 -1.03
C GLN A 541 -25.69 -24.38 -0.44
N TYR A 542 -25.82 -24.20 0.88
CA TYR A 542 -25.34 -23.00 1.56
C TYR A 542 -23.82 -22.79 1.38
N LEU A 543 -23.01 -23.85 1.53
CA LEU A 543 -21.56 -23.77 1.29
C LEU A 543 -21.23 -23.47 -0.19
N ARG A 544 -22.02 -24.02 -1.11
CA ARG A 544 -21.91 -23.75 -2.55
C ARG A 544 -22.17 -22.28 -2.87
N GLU A 545 -23.20 -21.68 -2.26
CA GLU A 545 -23.52 -20.26 -2.40
C GLU A 545 -22.40 -19.37 -1.83
N GLN A 546 -21.80 -19.76 -0.71
CA GLN A 546 -20.62 -19.08 -0.14
C GLN A 546 -19.43 -19.17 -1.10
N PHE A 547 -19.13 -20.35 -1.63
CA PHE A 547 -18.05 -20.52 -2.62
C PHE A 547 -18.27 -19.65 -3.85
N ALA A 548 -19.49 -19.64 -4.39
CA ALA A 548 -19.87 -18.81 -5.52
C ALA A 548 -19.71 -17.30 -5.20
N PHE A 549 -20.17 -16.88 -4.02
CA PHE A 549 -20.05 -15.50 -3.56
C PHE A 549 -18.59 -15.04 -3.49
N TRP A 550 -17.72 -15.77 -2.80
CA TRP A 550 -16.32 -15.37 -2.63
C TRP A 550 -15.53 -15.41 -3.94
N THR A 551 -15.80 -16.40 -4.81
CA THR A 551 -15.20 -16.45 -6.15
C THR A 551 -15.60 -15.24 -6.99
N SER A 552 -16.90 -14.90 -7.00
CA SER A 552 -17.40 -13.73 -7.71
C SER A 552 -16.88 -12.42 -7.14
N THR A 553 -16.69 -12.36 -5.81
CA THR A 553 -16.15 -11.21 -5.09
C THR A 553 -14.71 -10.95 -5.51
N VAL A 554 -13.84 -11.96 -5.48
CA VAL A 554 -12.45 -11.85 -5.96
C VAL A 554 -12.41 -11.25 -7.36
N ALA A 555 -13.18 -11.83 -8.31
CA ALA A 555 -13.19 -11.34 -9.68
C ALA A 555 -13.64 -9.88 -9.78
N SER A 556 -14.72 -9.50 -9.09
CA SER A 556 -15.25 -8.13 -9.13
C SER A 556 -14.32 -7.10 -8.49
N GLU A 557 -13.68 -7.45 -7.36
CA GLU A 557 -12.78 -6.55 -6.64
C GLU A 557 -11.48 -6.34 -7.42
N PHE A 558 -10.96 -7.36 -8.09
CA PHE A 558 -9.82 -7.24 -9.00
C PHE A 558 -10.12 -6.36 -10.21
N GLN A 559 -11.25 -6.58 -10.87
CA GLN A 559 -11.65 -5.75 -12.02
C GLN A 559 -11.77 -4.28 -11.62
N ARG A 560 -12.43 -4.00 -10.50
CA ARG A 560 -12.53 -2.66 -9.93
C ARG A 560 -11.14 -2.08 -9.62
N ASN A 561 -10.26 -2.88 -9.02
CA ASN A 561 -8.92 -2.44 -8.68
C ASN A 561 -8.06 -2.17 -9.91
N PHE A 562 -8.15 -2.96 -10.98
CA PHE A 562 -7.39 -2.70 -12.21
C PHE A 562 -7.78 -1.39 -12.87
N ILE A 563 -9.07 -1.06 -12.90
CA ILE A 563 -9.55 0.25 -13.37
C ILE A 563 -8.94 1.36 -12.49
N LYS A 564 -9.10 1.25 -11.16
CA LYS A 564 -8.53 2.22 -10.22
C LYS A 564 -7.02 2.37 -10.40
N LYS A 565 -6.28 1.27 -10.52
CA LYS A 565 -4.83 1.28 -10.68
C LYS A 565 -4.45 1.97 -11.99
N SER A 566 -5.14 1.70 -13.09
CA SER A 566 -4.91 2.43 -14.34
C SER A 566 -4.98 3.95 -14.11
N ASP A 567 -6.00 4.42 -13.40
CA ASP A 567 -6.17 5.84 -13.07
C ASP A 567 -5.08 6.36 -12.12
N ASP A 568 -4.78 5.61 -11.06
CA ASP A 568 -3.72 5.95 -10.09
C ASP A 568 -2.37 6.11 -10.79
N TYR A 569 -2.02 5.19 -11.68
CA TYR A 569 -0.76 5.21 -12.45
C TYR A 569 -0.73 6.36 -13.44
N ALA A 570 -1.81 6.61 -14.17
CA ALA A 570 -1.89 7.73 -15.10
C ALA A 570 -1.68 9.07 -14.38
N GLU A 571 -2.36 9.27 -13.24
CA GLU A 571 -2.20 10.49 -12.44
C GLU A 571 -0.80 10.59 -11.81
N PHE A 572 -0.27 9.48 -11.30
CA PHE A 572 1.11 9.40 -10.81
C PHE A 572 2.12 9.83 -11.88
N PHE A 573 2.08 9.23 -13.07
CA PHE A 573 3.01 9.55 -14.16
C PHE A 573 2.85 10.99 -14.64
N LYS A 574 1.62 11.50 -14.74
CA LYS A 574 1.36 12.90 -15.08
C LYS A 574 2.02 13.85 -14.08
N GLN A 575 1.82 13.62 -12.78
CA GLN A 575 2.42 14.44 -11.73
C GLN A 575 3.94 14.30 -11.67
N PHE A 576 4.46 13.09 -11.89
CA PHE A 576 5.90 12.82 -11.89
C PHE A 576 6.57 13.50 -13.09
N ALA A 577 6.09 13.25 -14.31
CA ALA A 577 6.62 13.85 -15.53
C ALA A 577 6.61 15.38 -15.47
N LYS A 578 5.50 16.00 -15.03
CA LYS A 578 5.42 17.46 -14.83
C LYS A 578 6.51 17.97 -13.89
N SER A 579 6.77 17.24 -12.80
CA SER A 579 7.80 17.58 -11.82
C SER A 579 9.21 17.51 -12.41
N GLN A 580 9.49 16.46 -13.19
CA GLN A 580 10.77 16.24 -13.85
C GLN A 580 11.01 17.32 -14.92
N THR A 581 10.00 17.62 -15.74
CA THR A 581 10.06 18.68 -16.74
C THR A 581 10.36 20.04 -16.11
N ASN A 582 9.77 20.35 -14.95
CA ASN A 582 10.05 21.59 -14.25
C ASN A 582 11.53 21.69 -13.83
N ILE A 583 12.09 20.66 -13.18
CA ILE A 583 13.50 20.66 -12.77
C ILE A 583 14.42 20.80 -14.00
N ILE A 584 14.16 20.04 -15.07
CA ILE A 584 14.96 20.11 -16.30
C ILE A 584 14.91 21.53 -16.89
N ASN A 585 13.74 22.15 -16.95
CA ASN A 585 13.61 23.51 -17.45
C ASN A 585 14.35 24.54 -16.58
N GLU A 586 14.34 24.39 -15.26
CA GLU A 586 15.09 25.24 -14.33
C GLU A 586 16.62 25.08 -14.54
N LEU A 587 17.08 23.85 -14.74
CA LEU A 587 18.47 23.55 -15.06
C LEU A 587 18.89 24.17 -16.40
N LEU A 588 18.10 23.97 -17.46
CA LEU A 588 18.34 24.55 -18.78
C LEU A 588 18.36 26.08 -18.74
N GLY A 589 17.43 26.70 -18.00
CA GLY A 589 17.40 28.15 -17.81
C GLY A 589 18.65 28.67 -17.09
N THR A 590 19.14 27.92 -16.10
CA THR A 590 20.40 28.24 -15.41
C THR A 590 21.59 28.16 -16.35
N TRP A 591 21.72 27.07 -17.12
CA TRP A 591 22.81 26.90 -18.08
C TRP A 591 22.77 27.97 -19.18
N GLY A 592 21.58 28.32 -19.66
CA GLY A 592 21.41 29.37 -20.66
C GLY A 592 21.87 30.75 -20.18
N ARG A 593 21.57 31.12 -18.92
CA ARG A 593 22.06 32.39 -18.35
C ARG A 593 23.58 32.40 -18.23
N ILE A 594 24.17 31.33 -17.71
CA ILE A 594 25.61 31.32 -17.43
C ILE A 594 26.44 31.25 -18.71
N THR A 595 25.97 30.55 -19.74
CA THR A 595 26.59 30.57 -21.07
C THR A 595 26.57 31.98 -21.68
N GLN A 596 25.46 32.71 -21.53
CA GLN A 596 25.37 34.12 -21.95
C GLN A 596 26.30 35.04 -21.16
N ASP A 597 26.41 34.85 -19.84
CA ASP A 597 27.31 35.64 -18.98
C ASP A 597 28.78 35.44 -19.38
N LEU A 598 29.13 34.26 -19.90
CA LEU A 598 30.45 33.95 -20.45
C LEU A 598 30.65 34.43 -21.90
N GLY A 599 29.66 35.07 -22.50
CA GLY A 599 29.72 35.60 -23.87
C GLY A 599 29.50 34.56 -24.97
N PHE A 600 29.00 33.37 -24.64
CA PHE A 600 28.61 32.35 -25.61
C PHE A 600 27.14 32.52 -26.01
N GLU A 601 26.80 32.14 -27.24
CA GLU A 601 25.39 32.00 -27.62
C GLU A 601 24.76 30.89 -26.78
N ASN A 602 23.57 31.15 -26.23
CA ASN A 602 22.84 30.14 -25.46
C ASN A 602 22.52 28.95 -26.38
N PRO A 603 23.09 27.75 -26.12
CA PRO A 603 22.90 26.60 -27.00
C PRO A 603 21.51 25.97 -26.83
N PHE A 604 20.75 26.38 -25.81
CA PHE A 604 19.45 25.83 -25.52
C PHE A 604 18.34 26.71 -26.12
N PRO A 605 17.30 26.10 -26.70
CA PRO A 605 16.12 26.85 -27.08
C PRO A 605 15.57 27.53 -25.82
N ILE A 606 15.29 28.84 -25.91
CA ILE A 606 14.58 29.56 -24.84
C ILE A 606 13.34 28.71 -24.52
N PRO A 607 13.19 28.19 -23.28
CA PRO A 607 12.04 27.38 -22.93
C PRO A 607 10.81 28.17 -23.33
N ARG A 608 10.03 27.67 -24.31
CA ARG A 608 8.77 28.31 -24.65
C ARG A 608 7.97 28.28 -23.37
N GLU A 609 7.64 29.45 -22.82
CA GLU A 609 6.70 29.52 -21.71
C GLU A 609 5.50 28.67 -22.12
N LEU A 610 5.25 27.59 -21.39
CA LEU A 610 4.07 26.77 -21.61
C LEU A 610 2.90 27.75 -21.50
N PRO A 611 2.07 27.93 -22.55
CA PRO A 611 1.01 28.90 -22.53
C PRO A 611 0.19 28.66 -21.26
N PRO A 612 0.00 29.67 -20.39
CA PRO A 612 -0.82 29.52 -19.20
C PRO A 612 -2.21 29.05 -19.65
N GLY A 613 -2.52 27.77 -19.43
CA GLY A 613 -3.83 27.17 -19.76
C GLY A 613 -3.86 26.02 -20.78
N ARG A 614 -2.76 25.58 -21.41
CA ARG A 614 -2.83 24.45 -22.39
C ARG A 614 -2.51 23.05 -21.86
N LEU A 615 -2.09 22.91 -20.59
CA LEU A 615 -1.88 21.59 -19.97
C LEU A 615 -3.02 21.15 -19.04
N SER A 616 -4.11 21.92 -18.92
CA SER A 616 -5.39 21.31 -18.58
C SER A 616 -5.91 20.59 -19.82
N VAL A 617 -5.37 19.40 -20.11
CA VAL A 617 -6.25 18.39 -20.68
C VAL A 617 -7.30 18.19 -19.59
N ASN A 618 -8.46 18.85 -19.74
CA ASN A 618 -9.65 18.51 -18.98
C ASN A 618 -10.00 17.07 -19.38
N LEU A 619 -9.41 16.11 -18.67
CA LEU A 619 -9.98 14.77 -18.54
C LEU A 619 -11.05 14.75 -17.42
N ASP A 620 -11.37 15.92 -16.85
CA ASP A 620 -12.46 16.12 -15.89
C ASP A 620 -13.84 16.24 -16.58
N ASP A 621 -13.88 16.24 -17.91
CA ASP A 621 -15.11 16.00 -18.65
C ASP A 621 -15.14 14.52 -19.05
N ASN A 622 -16.08 13.79 -18.46
CA ASN A 622 -16.73 12.66 -19.12
C ASN A 622 -17.43 13.17 -20.40
N GLU A 623 -16.69 13.68 -21.37
CA GLU A 623 -17.04 13.38 -22.75
C GLU A 623 -16.90 11.87 -22.88
N ILE A 624 -18.04 11.21 -22.64
CA ILE A 624 -18.37 9.97 -23.30
C ILE A 624 -17.87 10.17 -24.73
N ILE A 625 -16.79 9.49 -25.09
CA ILE A 625 -16.54 9.20 -26.49
C ILE A 625 -17.83 8.55 -26.94
N ASP A 626 -18.67 9.31 -27.66
CA ASP A 626 -19.78 8.76 -28.42
C ASP A 626 -19.12 7.79 -29.40
N LEU A 627 -18.97 6.55 -28.95
CA LEU A 627 -18.98 5.41 -29.84
C LEU A 627 -20.20 5.64 -30.73
N PRO A 628 -20.05 5.67 -32.06
CA PRO A 628 -21.11 6.05 -32.96
C PRO A 628 -22.37 5.28 -32.58
N GLN A 629 -23.39 6.01 -32.12
CA GLN A 629 -24.71 5.48 -31.93
C GLN A 629 -25.15 4.92 -33.28
N LYS A 630 -25.06 3.59 -33.45
CA LYS A 630 -25.84 2.89 -34.46
C LYS A 630 -27.29 3.23 -34.13
N GLN A 631 -27.87 4.11 -34.95
CA GLN A 631 -29.28 4.38 -34.99
C GLN A 631 -30.00 3.03 -35.08
N GLN A 632 -30.82 2.73 -34.07
CA GLN A 632 -31.80 1.65 -34.17
C GLN A 632 -32.93 2.15 -35.05
N GLU A 633 -32.93 1.70 -36.31
CA GLU A 633 -34.14 1.29 -37.01
C GLU A 633 -34.32 -0.23 -36.87
#